data_AF-A0A351APS6-F1
#
_entry.id   AF-A0A351APS6-F1
#
_cell.length_a   1.000
_cell.length_b   1.000
_cell.length_c   1.000
_cell.angle_alpha   90.00
_cell.angle_beta   90.00
_cell.angle_gamma   90.00
#
_symmetry.space_group_name_H-M   'P 1'
#
loop_
_entity.id
_entity.type
_entity.pdbx_description
1 polymer ?
#
loop_
_entity_poly.entity_id
_entity_poly.type
_entity_poly.pdbx_seq_one_letter_code
_entity_poly.pdbx_strand_id
1 'polypeptide(L)'
;MDIDLYRYSLCIALTLMAFFAYRFFFGKVPDKRIFDNYLRSRHLMGAALLLLAVNYAVHLCVDIRHIDVNAAIVMNLSTYFFSYGLFVAALHMLLNRSYITRNIIVRHCLLWLLYVILSVSALIFTEDGTLKAGLIYSFALMLALYGFFLASHLLKVYHKAVKMMDNTRSDNIETYVRWMSVLTYWMIIFGISCSALTFLPDNLVFLWVLSSVPFYCYLYVSYQNYLLFHETVERAIESDQ
;
A
#
# COMPACT_ATOMS: atom_id res chain seq x y z
N MET A 1 -11.74 -5.75 -27.70
CA MET A 1 -11.15 -4.99 -26.57
C MET A 1 -12.30 -4.31 -25.87
N ASP A 2 -12.70 -4.76 -24.68
CA ASP A 2 -13.65 -3.99 -23.86
C ASP A 2 -12.90 -2.85 -23.17
N ILE A 3 -12.48 -1.87 -23.99
CA ILE A 3 -11.83 -0.61 -23.56
C ILE A 3 -12.65 0.01 -22.43
N ASP A 4 -13.97 -0.05 -22.59
CA ASP A 4 -14.94 0.54 -21.70
C ASP A 4 -14.85 -0.09 -20.31
N LEU A 5 -14.73 -1.42 -20.18
CA LEU A 5 -14.61 -2.07 -18.87
C LEU A 5 -13.32 -1.68 -18.13
N TYR A 6 -12.20 -1.59 -18.84
CA TYR A 6 -10.95 -1.15 -18.24
C TYR A 6 -11.02 0.31 -17.78
N ARG A 7 -11.50 1.22 -18.64
CA ARG A 7 -11.64 2.65 -18.29
C ARG A 7 -12.67 2.88 -17.19
N TYR A 8 -13.80 2.17 -17.20
CA TYR A 8 -14.77 2.23 -16.10
C TYR A 8 -14.18 1.69 -14.79
N SER A 9 -13.42 0.59 -14.83
CA SER A 9 -12.76 0.06 -13.63
C SER A 9 -11.75 1.06 -13.05
N LEU A 10 -10.97 1.72 -13.90
CA LEU A 10 -10.05 2.79 -13.49
C LEU A 10 -10.80 3.98 -12.89
N CYS A 11 -11.90 4.42 -13.51
CA CYS A 11 -12.71 5.52 -13.00
C CYS A 11 -13.28 5.22 -11.60
N ILE A 12 -13.80 4.00 -11.39
CA ILE A 12 -14.31 3.54 -10.09
C ILE A 12 -13.20 3.56 -9.05
N ALA A 13 -12.06 2.91 -9.35
CA ALA A 13 -10.95 2.82 -8.41
C ALA A 13 -10.32 4.19 -8.11
N LEU A 14 -10.17 5.04 -9.13
CA LEU A 14 -9.63 6.40 -9.01
C LEU A 14 -10.52 7.26 -8.10
N THR A 15 -11.83 7.27 -8.36
CA THR A 15 -12.81 8.02 -7.55
C THR A 15 -12.76 7.58 -6.10
N LEU A 16 -12.69 6.28 -5.86
CA LEU A 16 -12.62 5.69 -4.52
C LEU A 16 -11.31 6.06 -3.80
N MET A 17 -10.16 5.90 -4.45
CA MET A 17 -8.86 6.25 -3.88
C MET A 17 -8.76 7.75 -3.58
N ALA A 18 -9.24 8.61 -4.47
CA ALA A 18 -9.28 10.05 -4.26
C ALA A 18 -10.18 10.42 -3.07
N PHE A 19 -11.36 9.81 -2.97
CA PHE A 19 -12.26 10.02 -1.83
C PHE A 19 -11.63 9.58 -0.51
N PHE A 20 -11.03 8.38 -0.45
CA PHE A 20 -10.37 7.89 0.76
C PHE A 20 -9.15 8.71 1.13
N ALA A 21 -8.32 9.10 0.15
CA ALA A 21 -7.20 10.00 0.37
C ALA A 21 -7.67 11.35 0.96
N TYR A 22 -8.69 11.97 0.37
CA TYR A 22 -9.28 13.20 0.89
C TYR A 22 -9.75 13.02 2.34
N ARG A 23 -10.48 11.94 2.63
CA ARG A 23 -10.91 11.61 3.99
C ARG A 23 -9.73 11.36 4.92
N PHE A 24 -8.62 10.83 4.43
CA PHE A 24 -7.41 10.62 5.21
C PHE A 24 -6.62 11.90 5.50
N PHE A 25 -6.67 12.91 4.65
CA PHE A 25 -6.05 14.21 4.97
C PHE A 25 -6.96 15.14 5.78
N PHE A 26 -8.25 15.18 5.46
CA PHE A 26 -9.14 16.24 5.94
C PHE A 26 -10.27 15.77 6.87
N GLY A 27 -10.45 14.45 7.06
CA GLY A 27 -11.45 13.92 7.99
C GLY A 27 -11.16 14.35 9.43
N LYS A 28 -12.20 14.76 10.17
CA LYS A 28 -12.06 15.19 11.57
C LYS A 28 -11.54 14.07 12.47
N VAL A 29 -10.65 14.42 13.39
CA VAL A 29 -10.10 13.56 14.45
C VAL A 29 -10.21 14.35 15.76
N PRO A 30 -10.45 13.71 16.91
CA PRO A 30 -10.43 14.40 18.20
C PRO A 30 -9.11 15.15 18.42
N ASP A 31 -9.19 16.40 18.88
CA ASP A 31 -8.03 17.25 19.17
C ASP A 31 -7.39 16.86 20.51
N LYS A 32 -6.73 15.68 20.53
CA LYS A 32 -5.98 15.17 21.67
C LYS A 32 -4.63 14.64 21.18
N ARG A 33 -3.56 14.94 21.92
CA ARG A 33 -2.16 14.55 21.59
C ARG A 33 -1.96 13.04 21.37
N ILE A 34 -2.80 12.23 21.98
CA ILE A 34 -2.81 10.76 21.85
C ILE A 34 -3.06 10.35 20.36
N PHE A 35 -3.82 11.15 19.60
CA PHE A 35 -4.08 10.88 18.17
C PHE A 35 -2.97 11.35 17.22
N ASP A 36 -1.88 11.96 17.68
CA ASP A 36 -0.84 12.49 16.78
C ASP A 36 -0.21 11.40 15.90
N ASN A 37 -0.01 10.20 16.46
CA ASN A 37 0.54 9.07 15.71
C ASN A 37 -0.48 8.49 14.73
N TYR A 38 -1.75 8.43 15.13
CA TYR A 38 -2.84 8.05 14.24
C TYR A 38 -2.93 9.02 13.05
N LEU A 39 -2.85 10.33 13.29
CA LEU A 39 -2.88 11.36 12.25
C LEU A 39 -1.73 11.20 11.27
N ARG A 40 -0.49 11.01 11.76
CA ARG A 40 0.67 10.79 10.90
C ARG A 40 0.54 9.50 10.07
N SER A 41 0.12 8.40 10.70
CA SER A 41 -0.13 7.13 10.01
C SER A 41 -1.18 7.29 8.91
N ARG A 42 -2.30 7.94 9.24
CA ARG A 42 -3.40 8.21 8.32
C ARG A 42 -2.97 9.09 7.14
N HIS A 43 -2.12 10.09 7.36
CA HIS A 43 -1.56 10.90 6.27
C HIS A 43 -0.64 10.11 5.34
N LEU A 44 0.20 9.22 5.88
CA LEU A 44 1.04 8.33 5.06
C LEU A 44 0.20 7.36 4.24
N MET A 45 -0.86 6.84 4.85
CA MET A 45 -1.84 6.00 4.16
C MET A 45 -2.54 6.76 3.03
N GLY A 46 -2.98 7.99 3.29
CA GLY A 46 -3.53 8.89 2.28
C GLY A 46 -2.55 9.18 1.15
N ALA A 47 -1.28 9.42 1.46
CA ALA A 47 -0.23 9.64 0.46
C ALA A 47 -0.01 8.39 -0.42
N ALA A 48 -0.03 7.19 0.15
CA ALA A 48 0.06 5.93 -0.60
C ALA A 48 -1.11 5.79 -1.59
N LEU A 49 -2.34 6.07 -1.15
CA LEU A 49 -3.52 6.03 -2.01
C LEU A 49 -3.49 7.10 -3.09
N LEU A 50 -3.00 8.32 -2.79
CA LEU A 50 -2.82 9.36 -3.82
C LEU A 50 -1.80 8.94 -4.87
N LEU A 51 -0.70 8.33 -4.46
CA LEU A 51 0.32 7.86 -5.40
C LEU A 51 -0.25 6.81 -6.37
N LEU A 52 -1.03 5.85 -5.85
CA LEU A 52 -1.75 4.89 -6.67
C LEU A 52 -2.82 5.54 -7.55
N ALA A 53 -3.52 6.55 -7.04
CA ALA A 53 -4.49 7.33 -7.81
C ALA A 53 -3.83 8.06 -8.98
N VAL A 54 -2.66 8.68 -8.78
CA VAL A 54 -1.90 9.32 -9.85
C VAL A 54 -1.50 8.30 -10.92
N ASN A 55 -1.03 7.12 -10.50
CA ASN A 55 -0.71 6.04 -11.42
C ASN A 55 -1.94 5.64 -12.28
N TYR A 56 -3.11 5.46 -11.65
CA TYR A 56 -4.35 5.11 -12.37
C TYR A 56 -4.86 6.27 -13.24
N ALA A 57 -4.64 7.52 -12.85
CA ALA A 57 -4.98 8.68 -13.65
C ALA A 57 -4.12 8.74 -14.93
N VAL A 58 -2.82 8.40 -14.85
CA VAL A 58 -1.97 8.29 -16.05
C VAL A 58 -2.50 7.19 -16.98
N HIS A 59 -2.89 6.03 -16.45
CA HIS A 59 -3.52 4.97 -17.26
C HIS A 59 -4.82 5.45 -17.93
N LEU A 60 -5.63 6.26 -17.26
CA LEU A 60 -6.92 6.73 -17.78
C LEU A 60 -6.79 7.89 -18.80
N CYS A 61 -5.86 8.82 -18.57
CA CYS A 61 -5.73 10.04 -19.36
C CYS A 61 -4.76 9.89 -20.54
N VAL A 62 -3.72 9.08 -20.39
CA VAL A 62 -2.67 8.90 -21.40
C VAL A 62 -2.85 7.58 -22.15
N ASP A 63 -3.64 6.65 -21.60
CA ASP A 63 -3.79 5.31 -22.16
C ASP A 63 -2.42 4.63 -22.39
N ILE A 64 -1.48 4.85 -21.45
CA ILE A 64 -0.05 4.51 -21.60
C ILE A 64 0.18 3.04 -21.93
N ARG A 65 -0.70 2.15 -21.47
CA ARG A 65 -0.64 0.72 -21.77
C ARG A 65 -0.84 0.40 -23.25
N HIS A 66 -1.58 1.22 -23.99
CA HIS A 66 -1.72 1.09 -25.44
C HIS A 66 -0.52 1.66 -26.21
N ILE A 67 0.16 2.64 -25.61
CA ILE A 67 1.36 3.24 -26.20
C ILE A 67 2.55 2.29 -26.04
N ASP A 68 2.81 1.84 -24.82
CA ASP A 68 3.91 0.94 -24.49
C ASP A 68 3.58 0.12 -23.23
N VAL A 69 3.36 -1.18 -23.43
CA VAL A 69 3.05 -2.14 -22.36
C VAL A 69 4.22 -2.26 -21.38
N ASN A 70 5.46 -2.25 -21.85
CA ASN A 70 6.65 -2.39 -21.01
C ASN A 70 6.83 -1.15 -20.13
N ALA A 71 6.63 0.05 -20.70
CA ALA A 71 6.65 1.31 -19.93
C ALA A 71 5.53 1.34 -18.88
N ALA A 72 4.32 0.92 -19.26
CA ALA A 72 3.18 0.82 -18.34
C ALA A 72 3.45 -0.15 -17.17
N ILE A 73 4.10 -1.29 -17.43
CA ILE A 73 4.50 -2.25 -16.40
C ILE A 73 5.54 -1.64 -15.46
N VAL A 74 6.61 -1.03 -15.97
CA VAL A 74 7.66 -0.45 -15.11
C VAL A 74 7.14 0.73 -14.29
N MET A 75 6.26 1.56 -14.86
CA MET A 75 5.58 2.62 -14.12
C MET A 75 4.77 2.05 -12.95
N ASN A 76 4.00 0.99 -13.21
CA ASN A 76 3.25 0.27 -12.18
C ASN A 76 4.17 -0.28 -11.09
N LEU A 77 5.21 -1.05 -11.46
CA LEU A 77 6.16 -1.64 -10.52
C LEU A 77 6.84 -0.58 -9.64
N SER A 78 7.25 0.54 -10.24
CA SER A 78 7.87 1.66 -9.53
C SER A 78 6.91 2.34 -8.54
N THR A 79 5.66 2.51 -8.94
CA THR A 79 4.60 3.06 -8.09
C THR A 79 4.30 2.13 -6.92
N TYR A 80 4.19 0.82 -7.18
CA TYR A 80 3.91 -0.19 -6.17
C TYR A 80 5.06 -0.31 -5.16
N PHE A 81 6.31 -0.24 -5.61
CA PHE A 81 7.48 -0.25 -4.72
C PHE A 81 7.38 0.84 -3.65
N PHE A 82 7.08 2.08 -4.08
CA PHE A 82 6.98 3.20 -3.16
C PHE A 82 5.71 3.14 -2.31
N SER A 83 4.58 2.78 -2.91
CA SER A 83 3.30 2.61 -2.22
C SER A 83 3.39 1.58 -1.10
N TYR A 84 4.03 0.42 -1.33
CA TYR A 84 4.23 -0.58 -0.27
C TYR A 84 5.05 -0.07 0.89
N GLY A 85 6.10 0.70 0.61
CA GLY A 85 6.87 1.39 1.65
C GLY A 85 5.97 2.26 2.54
N LEU A 86 5.09 3.06 1.92
CA LEU A 86 4.16 3.94 2.62
C LEU A 86 3.07 3.18 3.38
N PHE A 87 2.48 2.14 2.78
CA PHE A 87 1.48 1.29 3.44
C PHE A 87 2.05 0.66 4.72
N VAL A 88 3.23 0.05 4.64
CA VAL A 88 3.84 -0.58 5.81
C VAL A 88 4.28 0.46 6.83
N ALA A 89 4.85 1.59 6.41
CA ALA A 89 5.23 2.66 7.33
C ALA A 89 4.02 3.20 8.10
N ALA A 90 2.89 3.39 7.42
CA ALA A 90 1.64 3.82 8.03
C ALA A 90 1.14 2.81 9.07
N LEU A 91 1.07 1.52 8.74
CA LEU A 91 0.61 0.49 9.67
C LEU A 91 1.55 0.29 10.85
N HIS A 92 2.86 0.36 10.61
CA HIS A 92 3.84 0.23 11.68
C HIS A 92 3.76 1.41 12.67
N MET A 93 3.45 2.61 12.19
CA MET A 93 3.25 3.79 13.02
C MET A 93 2.01 3.70 13.92
N LEU A 94 0.99 2.93 13.54
CA LEU A 94 -0.14 2.63 14.44
C LEU A 94 0.27 1.79 15.65
N LEU A 95 1.36 1.02 15.52
CA LEU A 95 1.81 0.08 16.53
C LEU A 95 2.97 0.62 17.38
N ASN A 96 3.84 1.42 16.78
CA ASN A 96 5.01 1.98 17.44
C ASN A 96 5.13 3.48 17.13
N ARG A 97 4.95 4.30 18.16
CA ARG A 97 5.00 5.77 18.10
C ARG A 97 6.31 6.32 17.50
N SER A 98 7.43 5.60 17.60
CA SER A 98 8.76 6.08 17.17
C SER A 98 9.33 5.35 15.95
N TYR A 99 8.52 4.59 15.20
CA TYR A 99 9.06 3.79 14.10
C TYR A 99 9.65 4.62 12.96
N ILE A 100 9.00 5.73 12.62
CA ILE A 100 9.44 6.55 11.50
C ILE A 100 10.54 7.48 11.96
N THR A 101 11.77 7.03 11.74
CA THR A 101 12.98 7.85 11.83
C THR A 101 13.33 8.40 10.45
N ARG A 102 13.88 9.62 10.38
CA ARG A 102 14.36 10.26 9.14
C ARG A 102 15.24 9.32 8.30
N ASN A 103 16.08 8.51 8.95
CA ASN A 103 16.97 7.56 8.28
C ASN A 103 16.23 6.44 7.55
N ILE A 104 15.11 5.96 8.10
CA ILE A 104 14.28 4.92 7.48
C ILE A 104 13.61 5.49 6.22
N ILE A 105 13.01 6.68 6.32
CA ILE A 105 12.41 7.36 5.16
C ILE A 105 13.45 7.56 4.06
N VAL A 106 14.61 8.14 4.39
CA VAL A 106 15.68 8.39 3.42
C VAL A 106 16.11 7.09 2.75
N ARG A 107 16.31 6.02 3.51
CA ARG A 107 16.67 4.71 2.96
C ARG A 107 15.61 4.17 1.99
N HIS A 108 14.32 4.24 2.35
CA HIS A 108 13.24 3.78 1.46
C HIS A 108 13.13 4.63 0.20
N CYS A 109 13.27 5.95 0.31
CA CYS A 109 13.30 6.85 -0.85
C CYS A 109 14.50 6.57 -1.76
N LEU A 110 15.70 6.35 -1.20
CA LEU A 110 16.89 6.03 -1.98
C LEU A 110 16.78 4.67 -2.68
N LEU A 111 16.25 3.66 -1.99
CA LEU A 111 15.98 2.34 -2.58
C LEU A 111 14.97 2.44 -3.72
N TRP A 112 13.92 3.23 -3.54
CA TRP A 112 12.93 3.49 -4.59
C TRP A 112 13.54 4.22 -5.79
N LEU A 113 14.32 5.29 -5.56
CA LEU A 113 15.01 6.00 -6.64
C LEU A 113 15.95 5.09 -7.41
N LEU A 114 16.71 4.24 -6.71
CA LEU A 114 17.57 3.24 -7.34
C LEU A 114 16.74 2.25 -8.19
N TYR A 115 15.61 1.77 -7.67
CA TYR A 115 14.70 0.88 -8.40
C TYR A 115 14.18 1.53 -9.69
N VAL A 116 13.75 2.80 -9.62
CA VAL A 116 13.26 3.56 -10.77
C VAL A 116 14.37 3.74 -11.80
N ILE A 117 15.56 4.18 -11.38
CA ILE A 117 16.69 4.40 -12.30
C ILE A 117 17.06 3.10 -13.01
N LEU A 118 17.18 1.99 -12.28
CA LEU A 118 17.51 0.69 -12.86
C LEU A 118 16.43 0.20 -13.82
N SER A 119 15.16 0.24 -13.42
CA SER A 119 14.05 -0.26 -14.25
C SER A 119 13.80 0.60 -15.49
N VAL A 120 13.91 1.92 -15.39
CA VAL A 120 13.81 2.83 -16.55
C VAL A 120 15.02 2.69 -17.46
N SER A 121 16.23 2.54 -16.92
CA SER A 121 17.43 2.29 -17.73
C SER A 121 17.31 1.00 -18.53
N ALA A 122 16.80 -0.07 -17.91
CA ALA A 122 16.53 -1.33 -18.60
C ALA A 122 15.53 -1.17 -19.74
N LEU A 123 14.52 -0.30 -19.59
CA LEU A 123 13.57 -0.01 -20.68
C LEU A 123 14.19 0.74 -21.85
N ILE A 124 15.03 1.72 -21.58
CA ILE A 124 15.58 2.63 -22.60
C ILE A 124 16.76 1.99 -23.34
N PHE A 125 17.64 1.30 -22.62
CA PHE A 125 18.89 0.79 -23.20
C PHE A 125 18.79 -0.64 -23.72
N THR A 126 17.66 -1.32 -23.53
CA THR A 126 17.46 -2.69 -24.01
C THR A 126 16.45 -2.72 -25.15
N GLU A 127 16.85 -3.31 -26.27
CA GLU A 127 15.96 -3.57 -27.40
C GLU A 127 14.83 -4.53 -27.02
N ASP A 128 13.70 -4.40 -27.70
CA ASP A 128 12.55 -5.28 -27.47
C ASP A 128 12.90 -6.72 -27.83
N GLY A 129 12.74 -7.62 -26.85
CA GLY A 129 13.13 -9.01 -26.99
C GLY A 129 13.11 -9.75 -25.67
N THR A 130 13.66 -10.96 -25.69
CA THR A 130 13.70 -11.86 -24.52
C THR A 130 14.48 -11.27 -23.35
N LEU A 131 15.54 -10.50 -23.63
CA LEU A 131 16.36 -9.87 -22.60
C LEU A 131 15.59 -8.79 -21.84
N LYS A 132 14.88 -7.89 -22.55
CA LYS A 132 14.06 -6.85 -21.94
C LYS A 132 12.94 -7.45 -21.09
N ALA A 133 12.24 -8.46 -21.60
CA ALA A 133 11.22 -9.17 -20.85
C ALA A 133 11.80 -9.81 -19.59
N GLY A 134 12.95 -10.50 -19.69
CA GLY A 134 13.65 -11.10 -18.55
C GLY A 134 14.03 -10.09 -17.46
N LEU A 135 14.50 -8.90 -17.85
CA LEU A 135 14.79 -7.81 -16.90
C LEU A 135 13.52 -7.32 -16.19
N ILE A 136 12.43 -7.10 -16.93
CA ILE A 136 11.15 -6.65 -16.34
C ILE A 136 10.60 -7.71 -15.37
N TYR A 137 10.66 -8.99 -15.72
CA TYR A 137 10.30 -10.09 -14.80
C TYR A 137 11.19 -10.10 -13.54
N SER A 138 12.48 -9.83 -13.69
CA SER A 138 13.40 -9.75 -12.55
C SER A 138 13.05 -8.59 -11.62
N PHE A 139 12.68 -7.42 -12.16
CA PHE A 139 12.20 -6.29 -11.36
C PHE A 139 10.88 -6.58 -10.64
N ALA A 140 9.96 -7.29 -11.28
CA ALA A 140 8.72 -7.73 -10.66
C ALA A 140 8.96 -8.74 -9.53
N LEU A 141 9.86 -9.70 -9.73
CA LEU A 141 10.27 -10.64 -8.69
C LEU A 141 10.91 -9.91 -7.50
N MET A 142 11.78 -8.92 -7.78
CA MET A 142 12.40 -8.12 -6.74
C MET A 142 11.37 -7.31 -5.93
N LEU A 143 10.35 -6.76 -6.59
CA LEU A 143 9.22 -6.11 -5.93
C LEU A 143 8.43 -7.08 -5.04
N ALA A 144 8.12 -8.29 -5.56
CA ALA A 144 7.40 -9.30 -4.82
C ALA A 144 8.14 -9.71 -3.54
N LEU A 145 9.46 -9.95 -3.65
CA LEU A 145 10.32 -10.26 -2.52
C LEU A 145 10.37 -9.10 -1.52
N TYR A 146 10.57 -7.87 -1.99
CA TYR A 146 10.58 -6.68 -1.15
C TYR A 146 9.27 -6.52 -0.37
N GLY A 147 8.12 -6.62 -1.04
CA GLY A 147 6.79 -6.56 -0.42
C GLY A 147 6.57 -7.67 0.60
N PHE A 148 6.96 -8.91 0.27
CA PHE A 148 6.87 -10.05 1.17
C PHE A 148 7.70 -9.87 2.44
N PHE A 149 8.97 -9.43 2.32
CA PHE A 149 9.83 -9.19 3.49
C PHE A 149 9.27 -8.08 4.38
N LEU A 150 8.82 -6.98 3.78
CA LEU A 150 8.32 -5.82 4.51
C LEU A 150 7.01 -6.15 5.26
N ALA A 151 6.09 -6.84 4.60
CA ALA A 151 4.83 -7.26 5.19
C ALA A 151 5.02 -8.37 6.25
N SER A 152 5.92 -9.33 6.02
CA SER A 152 6.26 -10.38 7.00
C SER A 152 6.89 -9.80 8.26
N HIS A 153 7.77 -8.80 8.11
CA HIS A 153 8.35 -8.08 9.24
C HIS A 153 7.26 -7.35 10.03
N LEU A 154 6.36 -6.62 9.35
CA LEU A 154 5.22 -5.97 10.00
C LEU A 154 4.36 -6.97 10.75
N LEU A 155 4.04 -8.12 10.13
CA LEU A 155 3.24 -9.17 10.73
C LEU A 155 3.88 -9.71 12.02
N LYS A 156 5.19 -9.90 12.06
CA LYS A 156 5.90 -10.33 13.28
C LYS A 156 5.82 -9.30 14.40
N VAL A 157 6.04 -8.02 14.08
CA VAL A 157 5.96 -6.93 15.07
C VAL A 157 4.53 -6.82 15.59
N TYR A 158 3.56 -6.96 14.70
CA TYR A 158 2.15 -7.01 15.03
C TYR A 158 1.81 -8.14 16.00
N HIS A 159 2.16 -9.38 15.68
CA HIS A 159 1.95 -10.53 16.57
C HIS A 159 2.59 -10.33 17.95
N LYS A 160 3.77 -9.70 18.01
CA LYS A 160 4.43 -9.40 19.29
C LYS A 160 3.63 -8.40 20.13
N ALA A 161 3.15 -7.32 19.51
CA ALA A 161 2.33 -6.32 20.20
C ALA A 161 0.98 -6.90 20.64
N VAL A 162 0.35 -7.73 19.81
CA VAL A 162 -0.87 -8.48 20.16
C VAL A 162 -0.67 -9.33 21.40
N LYS A 163 0.37 -10.17 21.40
CA LYS A 163 0.67 -11.08 22.53
C LYS A 163 0.92 -10.32 23.83
N MET A 164 1.46 -9.11 23.75
CA MET A 164 1.67 -8.26 24.92
C MET A 164 0.34 -7.76 25.48
N MET A 165 -0.57 -7.27 24.62
CA MET A 165 -1.88 -6.75 25.06
C MET A 165 -2.87 -7.84 25.52
N ASP A 166 -2.79 -9.05 24.97
CA ASP A 166 -3.67 -10.18 25.33
C ASP A 166 -3.46 -10.63 26.79
N ASN A 167 -2.25 -10.44 27.31
CA ASN A 167 -1.96 -10.65 28.73
C ASN A 167 -2.65 -9.63 29.66
N THR A 168 -3.19 -8.53 29.11
CA THR A 168 -3.70 -7.38 29.85
C THR A 168 -5.25 -7.32 29.90
N ARG A 169 -5.95 -8.39 29.48
CA ARG A 169 -7.42 -8.61 29.59
C ARG A 169 -8.29 -7.38 29.28
N SER A 170 -8.50 -7.07 28.00
CA SER A 170 -9.75 -6.41 27.61
C SER A 170 -10.29 -6.94 26.29
N ASP A 171 -11.54 -7.43 26.32
CA ASP A 171 -12.26 -8.02 25.17
C ASP A 171 -12.35 -7.04 23.97
N ASN A 172 -12.15 -5.74 24.21
CA ASN A 172 -12.14 -4.70 23.17
C ASN A 172 -10.86 -4.69 22.33
N ILE A 173 -9.74 -5.20 22.86
CA ILE A 173 -8.46 -5.29 22.14
C ILE A 173 -8.50 -6.41 21.09
N GLU A 174 -9.17 -7.52 21.37
CA GLU A 174 -9.24 -8.67 20.44
C GLU A 174 -9.89 -8.29 19.11
N THR A 175 -10.97 -7.50 19.15
CA THR A 175 -11.65 -7.02 17.95
C THR A 175 -10.72 -6.11 17.14
N TYR A 176 -10.01 -5.17 17.79
CA TYR A 176 -8.98 -4.34 17.14
C TYR A 176 -7.89 -5.19 16.47
N VAL A 177 -7.39 -6.18 17.19
CA VAL A 177 -6.33 -7.07 16.72
C VAL A 177 -6.73 -7.80 15.45
N ARG A 178 -7.99 -8.20 15.35
CA ARG A 178 -8.51 -8.92 14.19
C ARG A 178 -8.52 -8.07 12.93
N TRP A 179 -8.97 -6.81 12.99
CA TRP A 179 -9.07 -5.93 11.81
C TRP A 179 -7.71 -5.59 11.20
N MET A 180 -6.73 -5.21 12.03
CA MET A 180 -5.39 -4.86 11.52
C MET A 180 -4.56 -6.10 11.14
N SER A 181 -4.80 -7.26 11.77
CA SER A 181 -4.22 -8.54 11.35
C SER A 181 -4.71 -8.94 9.96
N VAL A 182 -6.04 -8.95 9.75
CA VAL A 182 -6.65 -9.29 8.46
C VAL A 182 -6.19 -8.33 7.37
N LEU A 183 -6.08 -7.03 7.67
CA LEU A 183 -5.53 -6.04 6.74
C LEU A 183 -4.08 -6.33 6.34
N THR A 184 -3.24 -6.74 7.29
CA THR A 184 -1.84 -7.10 7.02
C THR A 184 -1.73 -8.34 6.13
N TYR A 185 -2.60 -9.34 6.33
CA TYR A 185 -2.68 -10.50 5.43
C TYR A 185 -3.13 -10.11 4.02
N TRP A 186 -4.14 -9.26 3.90
CA TRP A 186 -4.55 -8.72 2.61
C TRP A 186 -3.41 -7.96 1.91
N MET A 187 -2.59 -7.22 2.66
CA MET A 187 -1.44 -6.52 2.11
C MET A 187 -0.36 -7.48 1.57
N ILE A 188 -0.18 -8.67 2.16
CA ILE A 188 0.71 -9.71 1.60
C ILE A 188 0.13 -10.24 0.29
N ILE A 189 -1.17 -10.57 0.29
CA ILE A 189 -1.86 -11.13 -0.88
C ILE A 189 -1.81 -10.12 -2.03
N PHE A 190 -2.26 -8.88 -1.81
CA PHE A 190 -2.19 -7.81 -2.80
C PHE A 190 -0.74 -7.44 -3.14
N GLY A 191 0.18 -7.54 -2.19
CA GLY A 191 1.63 -7.37 -2.35
C GLY A 191 2.23 -8.22 -3.47
N ILE A 192 2.06 -9.53 -3.32
CA ILE A 192 2.56 -10.52 -4.25
C ILE A 192 1.74 -10.48 -5.55
N SER A 193 0.41 -10.36 -5.43
CA SER A 193 -0.49 -10.36 -6.58
C SER A 193 -0.23 -9.20 -7.52
N CYS A 194 0.05 -8.00 -7.01
CA CYS A 194 0.29 -6.83 -7.85
C CYS A 194 1.54 -6.96 -8.73
N SER A 195 2.58 -7.62 -8.21
CA SER A 195 3.83 -7.88 -8.93
C SER A 195 3.62 -8.88 -10.08
N ALA A 196 2.74 -9.87 -9.89
CA ALA A 196 2.40 -10.85 -10.92
C ALA A 196 1.34 -10.35 -11.91
N LEU A 197 0.32 -9.65 -11.42
CA LEU A 197 -0.86 -9.27 -12.20
C LEU A 197 -0.62 -8.02 -13.06
N THR A 198 0.51 -7.33 -12.91
CA THR A 198 0.90 -6.27 -13.86
C THR A 198 1.14 -6.83 -15.28
N PHE A 199 1.44 -8.13 -15.40
CA PHE A 199 1.62 -8.83 -16.67
C PHE A 199 0.33 -9.45 -17.23
N LEU A 200 -0.83 -9.25 -16.57
CA LEU A 200 -2.10 -9.75 -17.10
C LEU A 200 -2.33 -9.24 -18.52
N PRO A 201 -2.89 -10.06 -19.42
CA PRO A 201 -3.30 -9.61 -20.74
C PRO A 201 -4.43 -8.57 -20.63
N ASP A 202 -4.52 -7.68 -21.61
CA ASP A 202 -5.38 -6.49 -21.57
C ASP A 202 -6.86 -6.79 -21.29
N ASN A 203 -7.34 -7.96 -21.71
CA ASN A 203 -8.69 -8.43 -21.47
C ASN A 203 -8.98 -8.83 -20.01
N LEU A 204 -7.98 -8.93 -19.13
CA LEU A 204 -8.14 -9.33 -17.73
C LEU A 204 -7.67 -8.25 -16.73
N VAL A 205 -6.99 -7.20 -17.19
CA VAL A 205 -6.47 -6.14 -16.30
C VAL A 205 -7.58 -5.45 -15.53
N PHE A 206 -8.77 -5.30 -16.12
CA PHE A 206 -9.92 -4.70 -15.44
C PHE A 206 -10.34 -5.48 -14.18
N LEU A 207 -10.20 -6.82 -14.18
CA LEU A 207 -10.50 -7.65 -13.00
C LEU A 207 -9.55 -7.34 -11.85
N TRP A 208 -8.28 -7.07 -12.17
CA TRP A 208 -7.30 -6.65 -11.17
C TRP A 208 -7.59 -5.27 -10.61
N VAL A 209 -7.91 -4.30 -11.48
CA VAL A 209 -8.30 -2.96 -11.03
C VAL A 209 -9.53 -3.05 -10.13
N LEU A 210 -10.52 -3.83 -10.53
CA LEU A 210 -11.75 -4.01 -9.74
C LEU A 210 -11.52 -4.78 -8.44
N SER A 211 -10.61 -5.76 -8.41
CA SER A 211 -10.28 -6.48 -7.18
C SER A 211 -9.60 -5.60 -6.13
N SER A 212 -8.95 -4.50 -6.54
CA SER A 212 -8.38 -3.53 -5.60
C SER A 212 -9.43 -2.70 -4.85
N VAL A 213 -10.65 -2.55 -5.39
CA VAL A 213 -11.76 -1.81 -4.77
C VAL A 213 -12.14 -2.34 -3.37
N PRO A 214 -12.47 -3.63 -3.18
CA PRO A 214 -12.78 -4.16 -1.85
C PRO A 214 -11.61 -4.04 -0.88
N PHE A 215 -10.36 -4.13 -1.37
CA PHE A 215 -9.18 -3.91 -0.53
C PHE A 215 -9.12 -2.48 0.00
N TYR A 216 -9.29 -1.47 -0.86
CA TYR A 216 -9.29 -0.07 -0.43
C TYR A 216 -10.47 0.22 0.51
N CYS A 217 -11.66 -0.35 0.26
CA CYS A 217 -12.80 -0.22 1.16
C CYS A 217 -12.50 -0.81 2.54
N TYR A 218 -11.96 -2.04 2.58
CA TYR A 218 -11.58 -2.70 3.83
C TYR A 218 -10.54 -1.87 4.58
N LEU A 219 -9.55 -1.35 3.87
CA LEU A 219 -8.51 -0.49 4.43
C LEU A 219 -9.08 0.77 5.08
N TYR A 220 -9.97 1.46 4.38
CA TYR A 220 -10.63 2.65 4.90
C TYR A 220 -11.46 2.34 6.14
N VAL A 221 -12.28 1.27 6.11
CA VAL A 221 -13.10 0.85 7.24
C VAL A 221 -12.24 0.47 8.44
N SER A 222 -11.14 -0.27 8.24
CA SER A 222 -10.21 -0.62 9.31
C SER A 222 -9.61 0.62 9.99
N TYR A 223 -9.27 1.68 9.23
CA TYR A 223 -8.79 2.93 9.81
C TYR A 223 -9.87 3.73 10.55
N GLN A 224 -11.13 3.68 10.10
CA GLN A 224 -12.24 4.31 10.83
C GLN A 224 -12.55 3.56 12.13
N ASN A 225 -12.55 2.23 12.08
CA ASN A 225 -12.72 1.40 13.28
C ASN A 225 -11.58 1.64 14.27
N TYR A 226 -10.35 1.74 13.78
CA TYR A 226 -9.20 2.06 14.65
C TYR A 226 -9.38 3.41 15.34
N LEU A 227 -9.87 4.45 14.64
CA LEU A 227 -10.14 5.75 15.25
C LEU A 227 -11.11 5.66 16.44
N LEU A 228 -12.16 4.83 16.33
CA LEU A 228 -13.18 4.66 17.37
C LEU A 228 -12.61 4.01 18.64
N PHE A 229 -11.63 3.11 18.50
CA PHE A 229 -11.04 2.37 19.62
C PHE A 229 -9.65 2.87 20.02
N HIS A 230 -9.16 3.94 19.38
CA HIS A 230 -7.78 4.45 19.54
C HIS A 230 -7.43 4.72 21.00
N GLU A 231 -8.30 5.42 21.75
CA GLU A 231 -8.04 5.75 23.16
C GLU A 231 -7.92 4.50 24.05
N THR A 232 -8.72 3.47 23.78
CA THR A 232 -8.68 2.21 24.54
C THR A 232 -7.38 1.46 24.25
N VAL A 233 -6.96 1.42 22.99
CA VAL A 233 -5.71 0.79 22.56
C VAL A 233 -4.51 1.51 23.15
N GLU A 234 -4.50 2.83 23.13
CA GLU A 234 -3.37 3.63 23.59
C GLU A 234 -3.22 3.58 25.11
N ARG A 235 -4.32 3.56 25.87
CA ARG A 235 -4.28 3.35 27.32
C ARG A 235 -3.74 1.97 27.70
N ALA A 236 -4.05 0.93 26.93
CA ALA A 236 -3.52 -0.42 27.15
C ALA A 236 -2.02 -0.50 26.83
N ILE A 237 -1.53 0.23 25.82
CA ILE A 237 -0.11 0.31 25.50
C ILE A 237 0.65 1.07 26.60
N GLU A 238 0.07 2.15 27.14
CA GLU A 238 0.69 2.96 28.19
C GLU A 238 0.69 2.28 29.58
N SER A 239 -0.28 1.41 29.89
CA SER A 239 -0.31 0.70 31.18
C SER A 239 0.77 -0.38 31.33
N ASP A 240 1.36 -0.83 30.21
CA ASP A 240 2.37 -1.89 30.17
C ASP A 240 3.81 -1.35 29.95
N GLN A 241 4.01 -0.02 29.92
CA GLN A 241 5.33 0.64 29.93
C GLN A 241 5.75 1.05 31.35
#